data_AF-A0A430HJY7-F1
#
_entry.id   AF-A0A430HJY7-F1
#
_cell.length_a   1.000
_cell.length_b   1.000
_cell.length_c   1.000
_cell.angle_alpha   90.00
_cell.angle_beta   90.00
_cell.angle_gamma   90.00
#
_symmetry.space_group_name_H-M   'P 1'
#
loop_
_entity.id
_entity.type
_entity.pdbx_description
1 polymer ?
#
loop_
_entity_poly.entity_id
_entity_poly.type
_entity_poly.pdbx_seq_one_letter_code
_entity_poly.pdbx_strand_id
1 'polypeptide(L)'
;MRRWTIGLGASLLALSAQAGVLEGTVTDPRGKALANAVVAANAARDVRNEQGEIVRHIARTDRRGRFRLSDLPAGSYGVTATDRRYGPAFIPDVLIDKGSTVTSRRLTMAAAATVVTGEVGDRHGTLPAGSYLLIGRMSQASGDVFFADLSAGRYALALSPGNYVLIARAPGWTSAQHQLALPGGHAPARLVMHRVRGEKPALAAELLAMEARDQELRQRLAAAPDCAAIMAEMSSVDAQHALRIKAILAGHGWPDVEAVGAQASHAMWILVQHAPPELLKQSLPAMKKAAQDGELPWSSVALSIDRDLVYDGKKQLYGSQLVRNNAGKLAPGPVEDESRLDERRASVGLEPIADYLRRFDTQ
;
A
#
# COMPACT_ATOMS: atom_id res chain seq x y z
N MET A 1 1.09 -47.19 41.65
CA MET A 1 0.94 -45.85 41.04
C MET A 1 2.23 -45.50 40.31
N ARG A 2 2.29 -45.73 39.00
CA ARG A 2 3.47 -45.42 38.16
C ARG A 2 3.21 -44.09 37.45
N ARG A 3 3.99 -43.07 37.79
CA ARG A 3 3.99 -41.75 37.13
C ARG A 3 4.69 -41.90 35.77
N TRP A 4 3.96 -41.58 34.70
CA TRP A 4 4.51 -41.39 33.37
C TRP A 4 5.00 -39.94 33.26
N THR A 5 6.29 -39.76 33.05
CA THR A 5 6.85 -38.47 32.61
C THR A 5 6.94 -38.54 31.09
N ILE A 6 5.95 -37.98 30.40
CA ILE A 6 6.03 -37.79 28.94
C ILE A 6 6.86 -36.54 28.71
N GLY A 7 8.11 -36.72 28.27
CA GLY A 7 8.89 -35.65 27.66
C GLY A 7 8.28 -35.30 26.32
N LEU A 8 7.57 -34.18 26.24
CA LEU A 8 7.22 -33.56 24.97
C LEU A 8 8.43 -32.77 24.49
N GLY A 9 9.34 -33.46 23.80
CA GLY A 9 10.21 -32.80 22.84
C GLY A 9 9.31 -32.16 21.78
N ALA A 10 9.28 -30.83 21.74
CA ALA A 10 8.62 -30.09 20.68
C ALA A 10 9.30 -30.48 19.36
N SER A 11 8.60 -31.28 18.57
CA SER A 11 9.05 -31.71 17.25
C SER A 11 9.32 -30.49 16.37
N LEU A 12 10.59 -30.34 15.98
CA LEU A 12 11.01 -29.62 14.79
C LEU A 12 10.20 -30.12 13.59
N LEU A 13 9.25 -29.32 13.10
CA LEU A 13 8.75 -29.46 11.73
C LEU A 13 9.70 -28.68 10.82
N ALA A 14 10.80 -29.34 10.46
CA ALA A 14 11.66 -28.89 9.38
C ALA A 14 10.83 -28.70 8.10
N LEU A 15 10.96 -27.54 7.45
CA LEU A 15 10.63 -27.33 6.04
C LEU A 15 11.43 -28.34 5.19
N SER A 16 10.92 -29.58 5.09
CA SER A 16 11.44 -30.65 4.25
C SER A 16 10.32 -31.39 3.52
N ALA A 17 9.16 -30.75 3.37
CA ALA A 17 8.06 -31.29 2.57
C ALA A 17 8.34 -31.06 1.07
N GLN A 18 9.25 -31.87 0.51
CA GLN A 18 9.49 -32.11 -0.92
C GLN A 18 9.05 -30.98 -1.85
N ALA A 19 9.87 -29.94 -1.91
CA ALA A 19 9.63 -28.83 -2.79
C ALA A 19 9.79 -29.26 -4.25
N GLY A 20 8.89 -28.78 -5.11
CA GLY A 20 8.90 -29.04 -6.53
C GLY A 20 9.88 -28.14 -7.28
N VAL A 21 10.09 -28.48 -8.54
CA VAL A 21 10.97 -27.77 -9.47
C VAL A 21 10.17 -27.45 -10.72
N LEU A 22 10.31 -26.24 -11.23
CA LEU A 22 9.78 -25.82 -12.53
C LEU A 22 10.94 -25.51 -13.48
N GLU A 23 10.98 -26.19 -14.61
CA GLU A 23 11.95 -25.94 -15.68
C GLU A 23 11.26 -25.49 -16.96
N GLY A 24 11.98 -24.80 -17.83
CA GLY A 24 11.42 -24.39 -19.11
C GLY A 24 12.38 -23.62 -19.98
N THR A 25 11.83 -23.07 -21.06
CA THR A 25 12.56 -22.17 -21.96
C THR A 25 11.76 -20.90 -22.22
N VAL A 26 12.48 -19.79 -22.37
CA VAL A 26 11.94 -18.52 -22.86
C VAL A 26 12.49 -18.26 -24.26
N THR A 27 11.61 -17.85 -25.18
CA THR A 27 11.99 -17.42 -26.52
C THR A 27 11.43 -16.06 -26.85
N ASP A 28 12.08 -15.35 -27.78
CA ASP A 28 11.50 -14.19 -28.43
C ASP A 28 10.27 -14.60 -29.30
N PRO A 29 9.52 -13.62 -29.86
CA PRO A 29 8.34 -13.91 -30.68
C PRO A 29 8.63 -14.71 -31.96
N ARG A 30 9.90 -14.78 -32.40
CA ARG A 30 10.35 -15.53 -33.58
C ARG A 30 10.85 -16.92 -33.21
N GLY A 31 10.75 -17.32 -31.93
CA GLY A 31 11.17 -18.62 -31.42
C GLY A 31 12.67 -18.72 -31.11
N LYS A 32 13.43 -17.62 -31.15
CA LYS A 32 14.84 -17.61 -30.76
C LYS A 32 14.97 -17.66 -29.24
N ALA A 33 15.84 -18.52 -28.72
CA ALA A 33 16.13 -18.60 -27.29
C ALA A 33 16.55 -17.23 -26.71
N LEU A 34 15.93 -16.85 -25.60
CA LEU A 34 16.14 -15.55 -24.97
C LEU A 34 16.89 -15.69 -23.65
N ALA A 35 18.14 -15.23 -23.65
CA ALA A 35 18.99 -15.22 -22.46
C ALA A 35 18.70 -14.02 -21.56
N ASN A 36 18.95 -14.19 -20.25
CA ASN A 36 18.83 -13.16 -19.22
C ASN A 36 17.40 -12.61 -19.02
N ALA A 37 16.37 -13.29 -19.53
CA ALA A 37 14.99 -12.99 -19.21
C ALA A 37 14.74 -13.35 -17.73
N VAL A 38 14.01 -12.49 -17.01
CA VAL A 38 13.64 -12.75 -15.62
C VAL A 38 12.37 -13.58 -15.62
N VAL A 39 12.41 -14.76 -15.00
CA VAL A 39 11.27 -15.70 -14.93
C VAL A 39 10.82 -15.80 -13.48
N ALA A 40 9.52 -15.72 -13.23
CA ALA A 40 8.94 -15.87 -11.91
C ALA A 40 7.79 -16.88 -11.90
N ALA A 41 7.67 -17.65 -10.82
CA ALA A 41 6.49 -18.43 -10.52
C ALA A 41 5.71 -17.77 -9.36
N ASN A 42 4.48 -17.33 -9.64
CA ASN A 42 3.64 -16.56 -8.73
C ASN A 42 2.45 -17.41 -8.27
N ALA A 43 2.43 -17.78 -6.99
CA ALA A 43 1.30 -18.48 -6.41
C ALA A 43 0.07 -17.55 -6.26
N ALA A 44 -1.13 -18.15 -6.25
CA ALA A 44 -2.37 -17.42 -5.98
C ALA A 44 -2.43 -16.79 -4.57
N ARG A 45 -1.62 -17.30 -3.64
CA ARG A 45 -1.45 -16.77 -2.28
C ARG A 45 0.04 -16.61 -2.02
N ASP A 46 0.41 -15.54 -1.32
CA ASP A 46 1.78 -15.31 -0.90
C ASP A 46 2.34 -16.54 -0.17
N VAL A 47 3.42 -17.11 -0.69
CA VAL A 47 4.25 -18.08 0.04
C VAL A 47 5.12 -17.30 1.00
N ARG A 48 5.15 -17.65 2.28
CA ARG A 48 5.95 -16.95 3.30
C ARG A 48 6.98 -17.87 3.94
N ASN A 49 8.16 -17.34 4.24
CA ASN A 49 9.18 -18.05 5.02
C ASN A 49 8.82 -18.04 6.52
N GLU A 50 9.66 -18.69 7.33
CA GLU A 50 9.47 -18.77 8.79
C GLU A 50 9.45 -17.39 9.47
N GLN A 51 10.10 -16.41 8.86
CA GLN A 51 10.12 -15.01 9.29
C GLN A 51 8.87 -14.21 8.80
N GLY A 52 7.94 -14.88 8.10
CA GLY A 52 6.72 -14.27 7.57
C GLY A 52 6.92 -13.46 6.28
N GLU A 53 8.11 -13.49 5.69
CA GLU A 53 8.45 -12.76 4.47
C GLU A 53 7.99 -13.50 3.22
N ILE A 54 7.48 -12.79 2.23
CA ILE A 54 7.04 -13.39 0.96
C ILE A 54 8.26 -13.96 0.21
N VAL A 55 8.27 -15.28 0.03
CA VAL A 55 9.26 -16.01 -0.77
C VAL A 55 8.92 -15.84 -2.24
N ARG A 56 9.91 -15.39 -3.01
CA ARG A 56 9.80 -15.22 -4.45
C ARG A 56 10.59 -16.30 -5.15
N HIS A 57 9.96 -16.99 -6.08
CA HIS A 57 10.63 -17.97 -6.93
C HIS A 57 10.97 -17.30 -8.26
N ILE A 58 12.17 -16.72 -8.32
CA ILE A 58 12.68 -15.98 -9.49
C ILE A 58 13.98 -16.59 -9.97
N ALA A 59 14.13 -16.72 -11.29
CA ALA A 59 15.35 -17.14 -11.95
C ALA A 59 15.61 -16.30 -13.19
N ARG A 60 16.81 -16.42 -13.74
CA ARG A 60 17.16 -15.87 -15.05
C ARG A 60 17.42 -16.98 -16.04
N THR A 61 17.06 -16.74 -17.29
CA THR A 61 17.37 -17.69 -18.35
C THR A 61 18.85 -17.69 -18.72
N ASP A 62 19.38 -18.88 -19.00
CA ASP A 62 20.74 -19.06 -19.51
C ASP A 62 20.88 -18.64 -20.99
N ARG A 63 22.08 -18.77 -21.57
CA ARG A 63 22.35 -18.43 -22.98
C ARG A 63 21.51 -19.21 -23.99
N ARG A 64 20.94 -20.35 -23.59
CA ARG A 64 20.05 -21.19 -24.40
C ARG A 64 18.58 -20.97 -24.04
N GLY A 65 18.27 -19.91 -23.29
CA GLY A 65 16.92 -19.54 -22.89
C GLY A 65 16.31 -20.43 -21.80
N ARG A 66 17.08 -21.35 -21.20
CA ARG A 66 16.54 -22.24 -20.16
C ARG A 66 16.52 -21.58 -18.80
N PHE A 67 15.48 -21.87 -18.02
CA PHE A 67 15.41 -21.51 -16.61
C PHE A 67 15.09 -22.75 -15.75
N ARG A 68 15.44 -22.66 -14.47
CA ARG A 68 15.06 -23.62 -13.43
C ARG A 68 14.69 -22.84 -12.17
N LEU A 69 13.48 -23.08 -11.66
CA LEU A 69 12.98 -22.57 -10.40
C LEU A 69 12.87 -23.76 -9.44
N SER A 70 13.56 -23.69 -8.32
CA SER A 70 13.54 -24.73 -7.30
C SER A 70 12.73 -24.26 -6.09
N ASP A 71 12.56 -25.18 -5.14
CA ASP A 71 11.97 -24.91 -3.82
C ASP A 71 10.52 -24.43 -3.89
N LEU A 72 9.78 -24.84 -4.93
CA LEU A 72 8.37 -24.46 -5.12
C LEU A 72 7.47 -25.34 -4.24
N PRO A 73 6.70 -24.77 -3.30
CA PRO A 73 5.64 -25.53 -2.65
C PRO A 73 4.63 -26.09 -3.65
N ALA A 74 4.00 -27.21 -3.32
CA ALA A 74 2.94 -27.74 -4.16
C ALA A 74 1.77 -26.74 -4.26
N GLY A 75 1.27 -26.51 -5.47
CA GLY A 75 0.23 -25.51 -5.72
C GLY A 75 0.11 -25.11 -7.19
N SER A 76 -0.82 -24.18 -7.45
CA SER A 76 -1.01 -23.57 -8.78
C SER A 76 -0.28 -22.24 -8.88
N TYR A 77 0.46 -22.06 -9.97
CA TYR A 77 1.29 -20.90 -10.23
C TYR A 77 0.97 -20.24 -11.57
N GLY A 78 0.95 -18.92 -11.57
CA GLY A 78 1.13 -18.12 -12.78
C GLY A 78 2.63 -17.95 -13.06
N VAL A 79 3.10 -18.35 -14.23
CA VAL A 79 4.52 -18.27 -14.60
C VAL A 79 4.71 -17.12 -15.58
N THR A 80 5.53 -16.14 -15.20
CA THR A 80 5.80 -14.95 -16.00
C THR A 80 7.24 -14.89 -16.47
N ALA A 81 7.48 -14.22 -17.61
CA ALA A 81 8.81 -13.84 -18.05
C ALA A 81 8.86 -12.38 -18.52
N THR A 82 9.91 -11.65 -18.14
CA THR A 82 10.16 -10.27 -18.54
C THR A 82 11.51 -10.10 -19.24
N ASP A 83 11.56 -9.15 -20.17
CA ASP A 83 12.77 -8.68 -20.85
C ASP A 83 12.60 -7.18 -21.16
N ARG A 84 13.72 -6.47 -21.41
CA ARG A 84 13.70 -5.04 -21.71
C ARG A 84 13.28 -4.73 -23.15
N ARG A 85 13.27 -5.73 -24.04
CA ARG A 85 13.05 -5.58 -25.48
C ARG A 85 11.68 -6.07 -25.95
N TYR A 86 11.04 -6.95 -25.17
CA TYR A 86 9.83 -7.65 -25.59
C TYR A 86 8.76 -7.57 -24.50
N GLY A 87 7.49 -7.58 -24.92
CA GLY A 87 6.38 -7.62 -23.98
C GLY A 87 6.39 -8.93 -23.18
N PRO A 88 5.88 -8.93 -21.95
CA PRO A 88 6.07 -10.05 -21.05
C PRO A 88 5.25 -11.26 -21.49
N ALA A 89 5.76 -12.44 -21.19
CA ALA A 89 5.05 -13.71 -21.35
C ALA A 89 4.37 -14.11 -20.02
N PHE A 90 3.25 -14.80 -20.12
CA PHE A 90 2.51 -15.32 -18.97
C PHE A 90 1.86 -16.66 -19.32
N ILE A 91 1.98 -17.64 -18.43
CA ILE A 91 1.28 -18.93 -18.48
C ILE A 91 0.51 -19.09 -17.17
N PRO A 92 -0.83 -19.15 -17.19
CA PRO A 92 -1.63 -19.38 -15.99
C PRO A 92 -1.60 -20.86 -15.58
N ASP A 93 -2.01 -21.11 -14.34
CA ASP A 93 -2.42 -22.43 -13.82
C ASP A 93 -1.40 -23.57 -14.01
N VAL A 94 -0.11 -23.26 -13.85
CA VAL A 94 0.95 -24.27 -13.81
C VAL A 94 0.92 -24.97 -12.46
N LEU A 95 0.48 -26.23 -12.46
CA LEU A 95 0.42 -27.07 -11.27
C LEU A 95 1.79 -27.65 -10.94
N ILE A 96 2.23 -27.47 -9.70
CA ILE A 96 3.41 -28.10 -9.12
C ILE A 96 2.94 -29.11 -8.07
N ASP A 97 3.25 -30.39 -8.29
CA ASP A 97 3.01 -31.45 -7.31
C ASP A 97 4.18 -31.59 -6.35
N LYS A 98 3.94 -32.17 -5.16
CA LYS A 98 4.96 -32.41 -4.14
C LYS A 98 6.13 -33.21 -4.70
N GLY A 99 7.35 -32.66 -4.58
CA GLY A 99 8.60 -33.29 -5.00
C GLY A 99 8.73 -33.50 -6.52
N SER A 100 7.82 -32.94 -7.31
CA SER A 100 7.82 -33.12 -8.77
C SER A 100 8.79 -32.17 -9.47
N THR A 101 9.33 -32.60 -10.61
CA THR A 101 9.93 -31.68 -11.59
C THR A 101 8.95 -31.51 -12.73
N VAL A 102 8.41 -30.30 -12.87
CA VAL A 102 7.48 -29.93 -13.92
C VAL A 102 8.26 -29.22 -15.01
N THR A 103 8.16 -29.72 -16.24
CA THR A 103 8.66 -28.99 -17.41
C THR A 103 7.52 -28.13 -17.96
N SER A 104 7.62 -26.82 -17.76
CA SER A 104 6.69 -25.84 -18.32
C SER A 104 6.70 -25.87 -19.85
N ARG A 105 5.57 -25.48 -20.42
CA ARG A 105 5.52 -25.10 -21.85
C ARG A 105 6.47 -23.93 -22.09
N ARG A 106 6.99 -23.83 -23.31
CA ARG A 106 7.83 -22.69 -23.74
C ARG A 106 7.10 -21.36 -23.49
N LEU A 107 7.74 -20.44 -22.77
CA LEU A 107 7.28 -19.06 -22.62
C LEU A 107 7.75 -18.27 -23.84
N THR A 108 6.81 -17.80 -24.65
CA THR A 108 7.12 -16.95 -25.82
C THR A 108 6.82 -15.50 -25.48
N MET A 109 7.82 -14.63 -25.56
CA MET A 109 7.65 -13.19 -25.31
C MET A 109 6.70 -12.56 -26.34
N ALA A 110 6.02 -11.48 -25.96
CA ALA A 110 5.15 -10.73 -26.86
C ALA A 110 5.93 -9.75 -27.75
N ALA A 111 5.49 -9.59 -29.00
CA ALA A 111 6.21 -8.81 -30.03
C ALA A 111 6.03 -7.29 -29.93
N ALA A 112 4.90 -6.81 -29.38
CA ALA A 112 4.59 -5.40 -29.24
C ALA A 112 4.66 -5.01 -27.77
N ALA A 113 5.50 -4.04 -27.44
CA ALA A 113 5.63 -3.52 -26.09
C ALA A 113 6.12 -2.09 -26.06
N THR A 114 5.68 -1.38 -25.03
CA THR A 114 6.13 -0.03 -24.68
C THR A 114 7.15 -0.15 -23.56
N VAL A 115 8.31 0.49 -23.73
CA VAL A 115 9.31 0.55 -22.65
C VAL A 115 8.87 1.58 -21.63
N VAL A 116 8.68 1.13 -20.40
CA VAL A 116 8.34 1.95 -19.23
C VAL A 116 9.58 2.11 -18.39
N THR A 117 9.93 3.35 -18.07
CA THR A 117 11.08 3.71 -17.24
C THR A 117 10.63 4.53 -16.03
N GLY A 118 11.34 4.41 -14.93
CA GLY A 118 11.13 5.25 -13.75
C GLY A 118 12.16 5.00 -12.67
N GLU A 119 11.91 5.56 -11.49
CA GLU A 119 12.82 5.52 -10.35
C GLU A 119 12.12 5.00 -9.09
N VAL A 120 12.86 4.31 -8.25
CA VAL A 120 12.46 3.79 -6.94
C VAL A 120 13.50 4.27 -5.95
N GLY A 121 13.06 4.83 -4.83
CA GLY A 121 13.96 5.23 -3.76
C GLY A 121 13.20 5.76 -2.56
N ASP A 122 13.93 6.20 -1.55
CA ASP A 122 13.40 7.06 -0.50
C ASP A 122 13.24 8.50 -1.02
N ARG A 123 12.84 9.42 -0.13
CA ARG A 123 12.67 10.84 -0.47
C ARG A 123 13.97 11.50 -0.95
N HIS A 124 15.12 11.01 -0.51
CA HIS A 124 16.45 11.49 -0.91
C HIS A 124 16.93 10.87 -2.23
N GLY A 125 16.19 9.88 -2.76
CA GLY A 125 16.53 9.18 -4.01
C GLY A 125 17.45 7.98 -3.78
N THR A 126 17.71 7.62 -2.51
CA THR A 126 18.49 6.43 -2.18
C THR A 126 17.61 5.20 -2.35
N LEU A 127 18.07 4.18 -3.06
CA LEU A 127 17.35 2.91 -3.14
C LEU A 127 17.54 2.12 -1.84
N PRO A 128 16.48 1.82 -1.08
CA PRO A 128 16.60 0.97 0.11
C PRO A 128 17.19 -0.41 -0.21
N ALA A 129 17.97 -0.95 0.73
CA ALA A 129 18.55 -2.28 0.59
C ALA A 129 17.45 -3.36 0.46
N GLY A 130 17.64 -4.32 -0.45
CA GLY A 130 16.66 -5.38 -0.70
C GLY A 130 15.39 -4.92 -1.44
N SER A 131 15.41 -3.73 -2.06
CA SER A 131 14.29 -3.24 -2.86
C SER A 131 14.00 -4.12 -4.07
N TYR A 132 12.72 -4.30 -4.38
CA TYR A 132 12.24 -4.97 -5.58
C TYR A 132 10.99 -4.28 -6.12
N LEU A 133 10.79 -4.38 -7.44
CA LEU A 133 9.63 -3.82 -8.14
C LEU A 133 8.78 -4.95 -8.70
N LEU A 134 7.51 -5.01 -8.27
CA LEU A 134 6.50 -5.86 -8.88
C LEU A 134 5.64 -5.04 -9.82
N ILE A 135 5.15 -5.67 -10.89
CA ILE A 135 4.23 -5.08 -11.83
C ILE A 135 3.08 -6.07 -11.99
N GLY A 136 1.96 -5.79 -11.33
CA GLY A 136 0.75 -6.59 -11.49
C GLY A 136 -0.03 -6.10 -12.70
N ARG A 137 -0.36 -6.96 -13.65
CA ARG A 137 -1.36 -6.63 -14.67
C ARG A 137 -2.73 -6.80 -14.07
N MET A 138 -3.60 -5.81 -14.26
CA MET A 138 -5.01 -5.92 -13.87
C MET A 138 -5.70 -6.90 -14.81
N SER A 139 -5.79 -8.16 -14.41
CA SER A 139 -6.47 -9.22 -15.14
C SER A 139 -7.19 -10.15 -14.16
N GLN A 140 -8.08 -11.02 -14.67
CA GLN A 140 -8.74 -12.05 -13.88
C GLN A 140 -7.82 -13.26 -13.61
N ALA A 141 -6.63 -13.28 -14.22
CA ALA A 141 -5.72 -14.41 -14.12
C ALA A 141 -4.85 -14.31 -12.87
N SER A 142 -4.89 -15.36 -12.06
CA SER A 142 -4.05 -15.45 -10.86
C SER A 142 -2.56 -15.51 -11.23
N GLY A 143 -1.73 -14.75 -10.52
CA GLY A 143 -0.27 -14.77 -10.69
C GLY A 143 0.26 -14.03 -11.93
N ASP A 144 -0.55 -13.17 -12.57
CA ASP A 144 -0.14 -12.27 -13.66
C ASP A 144 0.68 -11.08 -13.13
N VAL A 145 1.80 -11.41 -12.47
CA VAL A 145 2.71 -10.51 -11.77
C VAL A 145 4.12 -10.63 -12.35
N PHE A 146 4.66 -9.51 -12.76
CA PHE A 146 5.97 -9.39 -13.38
C PHE A 146 6.98 -8.76 -12.42
N PHE A 147 8.26 -9.00 -12.69
CA PHE A 147 9.36 -8.40 -11.96
C PHE A 147 10.25 -7.60 -12.90
N ALA A 148 10.75 -6.48 -12.40
CA ALA A 148 11.73 -5.66 -13.09
C ALA A 148 13.01 -5.56 -12.26
N ASP A 149 14.13 -5.46 -12.98
CA ASP A 149 15.40 -5.13 -12.38
C ASP A 149 15.44 -3.68 -11.93
N LEU A 150 16.03 -3.46 -10.76
CA LEU A 150 16.36 -2.15 -10.25
C LEU A 150 17.89 -1.98 -10.29
N SER A 151 18.36 -1.07 -11.14
CA SER A 151 19.76 -0.69 -11.22
C SER A 151 19.93 0.71 -10.67
N ALA A 152 20.55 0.83 -9.49
CA ALA A 152 20.71 2.10 -8.77
C ALA A 152 19.39 2.91 -8.68
N GLY A 153 18.30 2.22 -8.32
CA GLY A 153 16.97 2.80 -8.20
C GLY A 153 16.20 2.94 -9.52
N ARG A 154 16.83 2.73 -10.67
CA ARG A 154 16.16 2.87 -11.98
C ARG A 154 15.66 1.53 -12.50
N TYR A 155 14.47 1.54 -13.09
CA TYR A 155 13.93 0.39 -13.83
C TYR A 155 13.65 0.75 -15.29
N ALA A 156 13.71 -0.27 -16.14
CA ALA A 156 13.25 -0.22 -17.52
C ALA A 156 12.64 -1.57 -17.87
N LEU A 157 11.37 -1.59 -18.26
CA LEU A 157 10.64 -2.83 -18.59
C LEU A 157 9.78 -2.61 -19.83
N ALA A 158 9.79 -3.57 -20.76
CA ALA A 158 8.88 -3.57 -21.88
C ALA A 158 7.55 -4.22 -21.48
N LEU A 159 6.44 -3.48 -21.61
CA LEU A 159 5.10 -3.94 -21.27
C LEU A 159 4.18 -3.88 -22.48
N SER A 160 3.40 -4.95 -22.70
CA SER A 160 2.32 -4.96 -23.68
C SER A 160 1.20 -4.00 -23.26
N PRO A 161 0.35 -3.53 -24.18
CA PRO A 161 -0.82 -2.72 -23.84
C PRO A 161 -1.67 -3.35 -22.73
N GLY A 162 -2.21 -2.54 -21.83
CA GLY A 162 -2.97 -2.99 -20.67
C GLY A 162 -2.88 -2.04 -19.47
N ASN A 163 -3.58 -2.41 -18.40
CA ASN A 163 -3.59 -1.69 -17.13
C ASN A 163 -2.73 -2.43 -16.10
N TYR A 164 -1.87 -1.70 -15.41
CA TYR A 164 -0.89 -2.25 -14.48
C TYR A 164 -0.88 -1.46 -13.17
N VAL A 165 -0.44 -2.13 -12.11
CA VAL A 165 0.00 -1.49 -10.87
C VAL A 165 1.46 -1.82 -10.64
N LEU A 166 2.29 -0.80 -10.56
CA LEU A 166 3.69 -0.90 -10.17
C LEU A 166 3.75 -0.78 -8.66
N ILE A 167 4.45 -1.70 -7.98
CA ILE A 167 4.57 -1.74 -6.53
C ILE A 167 6.04 -1.95 -6.17
N ALA A 168 6.67 -0.92 -5.60
CA ALA A 168 8.00 -1.02 -5.02
C ALA A 168 7.90 -1.40 -3.54
N ARG A 169 8.78 -2.31 -3.10
CA ARG A 169 8.83 -2.78 -1.71
C ARG A 169 10.28 -3.00 -1.28
N ALA A 170 10.55 -2.81 0.00
CA ALA A 170 11.80 -3.18 0.64
C ALA A 170 11.57 -3.61 2.11
N PRO A 171 12.37 -4.54 2.67
CA PRO A 171 12.25 -4.93 4.08
C PRO A 171 12.39 -3.74 5.03
N GLY A 172 11.41 -3.53 5.91
CA GLY A 172 11.39 -2.38 6.83
C GLY A 172 10.94 -1.07 6.20
N TRP A 173 10.40 -1.09 4.97
CA TRP A 173 9.84 0.07 4.28
C TRP A 173 8.37 -0.15 3.89
N THR A 174 7.61 0.94 3.85
CA THR A 174 6.27 0.99 3.25
C THR A 174 6.37 0.69 1.77
N SER A 175 5.30 0.11 1.20
CA SER A 175 5.21 -0.09 -0.24
C SER A 175 4.82 1.20 -0.95
N ALA A 176 5.54 1.56 -1.99
CA ALA A 176 5.12 2.62 -2.91
C ALA A 176 4.39 2.00 -4.09
N GLN A 177 3.33 2.63 -4.59
CA GLN A 177 2.54 2.10 -5.71
C GLN A 177 2.14 3.18 -6.73
N HIS A 178 2.00 2.79 -7.99
CA HIS A 178 1.56 3.66 -9.08
C HIS A 178 0.72 2.86 -10.09
N GLN A 179 -0.45 3.39 -10.46
CA GLN A 179 -1.28 2.81 -11.52
C GLN A 179 -0.83 3.32 -12.89
N LEU A 180 -0.75 2.43 -13.87
CA LEU A 180 -0.26 2.72 -15.21
C LEU A 180 -1.20 2.11 -16.26
N ALA A 181 -1.72 2.95 -17.17
CA ALA A 181 -2.51 2.52 -18.31
C ALA A 181 -1.71 2.71 -19.62
N LEU A 182 -1.47 1.63 -20.36
CA LEU A 182 -0.77 1.66 -21.65
C LEU A 182 -1.75 1.48 -22.82
N PRO A 183 -1.68 2.32 -23.88
CA PRO A 183 -0.65 3.34 -24.16
C PRO A 183 -0.95 4.77 -23.65
N GLY A 184 -2.09 4.99 -22.99
CA GLY A 184 -2.75 6.30 -22.86
C GLY A 184 -2.48 7.17 -21.62
N GLY A 185 -1.40 6.98 -20.84
CA GLY A 185 -1.11 7.92 -19.73
C GLY A 185 0.22 7.72 -18.99
N HIS A 186 1.24 8.45 -19.46
CA HIS A 186 2.59 8.75 -18.94
C HIS A 186 3.33 7.80 -17.96
N ALA A 187 4.53 7.36 -18.38
CA ALA A 187 5.66 7.03 -17.50
C ALA A 187 6.66 8.20 -17.55
N PRO A 188 7.05 8.79 -16.40
CA PRO A 188 7.91 8.13 -15.43
C PRO A 188 7.44 8.32 -13.97
N ALA A 189 7.08 7.22 -13.31
CA ALA A 189 6.74 7.24 -11.90
C ALA A 189 8.02 7.15 -11.05
N ARG A 190 8.23 8.15 -10.18
CA ARG A 190 9.10 7.99 -9.02
C ARG A 190 8.28 7.36 -7.90
N LEU A 191 8.64 6.14 -7.52
CA LEU A 191 8.03 5.41 -6.41
C LEU A 191 8.84 5.70 -5.15
N VAL A 192 8.25 6.45 -4.21
CA VAL A 192 8.91 6.87 -2.97
C VAL A 192 8.50 5.95 -1.82
N MET A 193 9.45 5.21 -1.27
CA MET A 193 9.25 4.34 -0.11
C MET A 193 9.63 5.08 1.19
N HIS A 194 8.89 4.84 2.27
CA HIS A 194 9.16 5.42 3.60
C HIS A 194 9.51 4.29 4.57
N ARG A 195 10.28 4.55 5.63
CA ARG A 195 10.57 3.50 6.64
C ARG A 195 9.31 3.13 7.43
N VAL A 196 9.16 1.85 7.76
CA VAL A 196 8.02 1.36 8.57
C VAL A 196 8.11 1.87 10.01
N ARG A 197 9.31 1.93 10.58
CA ARG A 197 9.56 2.55 11.87
C ARG A 197 10.20 3.91 11.65
N GLY A 198 9.59 4.93 12.24
CA GLY A 198 10.17 6.27 12.23
C GLY A 198 11.39 6.40 13.15
N GLU A 199 12.17 7.45 12.94
CA GLU A 199 13.40 7.73 13.70
C GLU A 199 13.17 8.11 15.17
N LYS A 200 11.93 8.44 15.54
CA LYS A 200 11.50 8.85 16.88
C LYS A 200 10.49 7.87 17.47
N PRO A 201 10.92 6.63 17.85
CA PRO A 201 10.02 5.60 18.32
C PRO A 201 9.25 5.97 19.61
N ALA A 202 9.84 6.82 20.47
CA ALA A 202 9.16 7.32 21.67
C ALA A 202 7.97 8.24 21.32
N LEU A 203 8.17 9.17 20.39
CA LEU A 203 7.10 10.05 19.91
C LEU A 203 6.03 9.26 19.15
N ALA A 204 6.46 8.26 18.37
CA ALA A 204 5.53 7.35 17.69
C ALA A 204 4.64 6.60 18.70
N ALA A 205 5.24 6.00 19.73
CA ALA A 205 4.51 5.29 20.78
C ALA A 205 3.54 6.21 21.54
N GLU A 206 3.96 7.46 21.80
CA GLU A 206 3.11 8.47 22.43
C GLU A 206 1.88 8.80 21.58
N LEU A 207 2.06 9.11 20.29
CA LEU A 207 0.95 9.44 19.36
C LEU A 207 -0.05 8.28 19.24
N LEU A 208 0.45 7.04 19.16
CA LEU A 208 -0.40 5.86 19.10
C LEU A 208 -1.16 5.62 20.41
N ALA A 209 -0.55 5.88 21.57
CA ALA A 209 -1.22 5.79 22.86
C ALA A 209 -2.31 6.87 23.02
N MET A 210 -2.01 8.10 22.58
CA MET A 210 -2.98 9.18 22.53
C MET A 210 -4.18 8.78 21.65
N GLU A 211 -3.95 8.33 20.40
CA GLU A 211 -5.03 7.87 19.51
C GLU A 211 -5.81 6.69 20.10
N ALA A 212 -5.14 5.69 20.71
CA ALA A 212 -5.84 4.56 21.30
C ALA A 212 -6.82 5.02 22.39
N ARG A 213 -6.40 5.96 23.24
CA ARG A 213 -7.24 6.56 24.26
C ARG A 213 -8.36 7.41 23.67
N ASP A 214 -8.04 8.16 22.62
CA ASP A 214 -8.96 8.93 21.79
C ASP A 214 -10.12 8.02 21.35
N GLN A 215 -9.81 6.97 20.59
CA GLN A 215 -10.77 6.10 19.95
C GLN A 215 -11.59 5.26 20.95
N GLU A 216 -10.99 4.81 22.05
CA GLU A 216 -11.71 4.09 23.11
C GLU A 216 -12.84 4.95 23.71
N LEU A 217 -12.61 6.25 23.93
CA LEU A 217 -13.65 7.16 24.43
C LEU A 217 -14.77 7.39 23.41
N ARG A 218 -14.45 7.51 22.11
CA ARG A 218 -15.49 7.68 21.06
C ARG A 218 -16.33 6.42 20.91
N GLN A 219 -15.72 5.24 21.03
CA GLN A 219 -16.44 3.98 21.02
C GLN A 219 -17.39 3.85 22.21
N ARG A 220 -16.91 4.22 23.42
CA ARG A 220 -17.74 4.25 24.62
C ARG A 220 -18.91 5.24 24.50
N LEU A 221 -18.66 6.44 23.98
CA LEU A 221 -19.71 7.43 23.75
C LEU A 221 -20.70 6.97 22.68
N ALA A 222 -20.24 6.35 21.59
CA ALA A 222 -21.12 5.79 20.57
C ALA A 222 -22.05 4.70 21.13
N ALA A 223 -21.57 3.89 22.08
CA ALA A 223 -22.37 2.88 22.78
C ALA A 223 -23.33 3.48 23.83
N ALA A 224 -23.03 4.68 24.36
CA ALA A 224 -23.85 5.37 25.34
C ALA A 224 -23.90 6.90 25.07
N PRO A 225 -24.63 7.35 24.01
CA PRO A 225 -24.55 8.72 23.49
C PRO A 225 -24.90 9.82 24.49
N ASP A 226 -25.80 9.52 25.44
CA ASP A 226 -26.29 10.49 26.43
C ASP A 226 -25.49 10.48 27.74
N CYS A 227 -24.38 9.73 27.82
CA CYS A 227 -23.62 9.59 29.06
C CYS A 227 -22.74 10.82 29.35
N ALA A 228 -23.24 11.72 30.21
CA ALA A 228 -22.54 12.95 30.60
C ALA A 228 -21.12 12.73 31.17
N ALA A 229 -20.91 11.62 31.90
CA ALA A 229 -19.60 11.29 32.45
C ALA A 229 -18.57 11.01 31.34
N ILE A 230 -18.95 10.27 30.29
CA ILE A 230 -18.08 9.96 29.15
C ILE A 230 -17.81 11.23 28.34
N MET A 231 -18.82 12.09 28.14
CA MET A 231 -18.63 13.38 27.47
C MET A 231 -17.64 14.29 28.21
N ALA A 232 -17.71 14.35 29.54
CA ALA A 232 -16.78 15.13 30.35
C ALA A 232 -15.36 14.55 30.32
N GLU A 233 -15.22 13.22 30.37
CA GLU A 233 -13.94 12.51 30.26
C GLU A 233 -13.29 12.76 28.89
N MET A 234 -14.07 12.63 27.80
CA MET A 234 -13.63 12.92 26.43
C MET A 234 -13.16 14.36 26.28
N SER A 235 -13.95 15.33 26.77
CA SER A 235 -13.57 16.76 26.70
C SER A 235 -12.27 17.05 27.45
N SER A 236 -12.05 16.41 28.61
CA SER A 236 -10.80 16.54 29.38
C SER A 236 -9.60 15.94 28.63
N VAL A 237 -9.77 14.77 28.01
CA VAL A 237 -8.73 14.12 27.21
C VAL A 237 -8.41 14.91 25.95
N ASP A 238 -9.41 15.40 25.22
CA ASP A 238 -9.23 16.24 24.03
C ASP A 238 -8.45 17.52 24.39
N ALA A 239 -8.72 18.13 25.54
CA ALA A 239 -7.98 19.30 26.02
C ALA A 239 -6.50 18.99 26.34
N GLN A 240 -6.23 17.84 26.96
CA GLN A 240 -4.86 17.38 27.22
C GLN A 240 -4.11 17.07 25.91
N HIS A 241 -4.78 16.37 24.98
CA HIS A 241 -4.24 16.09 23.65
C HIS A 241 -3.95 17.39 22.89
N ALA A 242 -4.83 18.39 22.96
CA ALA A 242 -4.61 19.69 22.30
C ALA A 242 -3.35 20.41 22.81
N LEU A 243 -3.07 20.38 24.12
CA LEU A 243 -1.82 20.92 24.68
C LEU A 243 -0.61 20.15 24.14
N ARG A 244 -0.70 18.82 24.07
CA ARG A 244 0.41 18.00 23.60
C ARG A 244 0.66 18.16 22.10
N ILE A 245 -0.38 18.21 21.28
CA ILE A 245 -0.33 18.49 19.83
C ILE A 245 0.39 19.82 19.59
N LYS A 246 0.04 20.89 20.32
CA LYS A 246 0.72 22.19 20.21
C LYS A 246 2.22 22.07 20.50
N ALA A 247 2.59 21.36 21.56
CA ALA A 247 3.99 21.15 21.91
C ALA A 247 4.76 20.35 20.84
N ILE A 248 4.13 19.31 20.27
CA ILE A 248 4.71 18.52 19.18
C ILE A 248 4.92 19.38 17.94
N LEU A 249 3.90 20.14 17.51
CA LEU A 249 3.99 21.01 16.34
C LEU A 249 5.06 22.09 16.51
N ALA A 250 5.18 22.68 17.71
CA ALA A 250 6.20 23.69 18.00
C ALA A 250 7.63 23.12 18.01
N GLY A 251 7.83 21.90 18.52
CA GLY A 251 9.16 21.29 18.65
C GLY A 251 9.61 20.47 17.45
N HIS A 252 8.68 19.94 16.65
CA HIS A 252 8.97 18.96 15.59
C HIS A 252 8.33 19.30 14.25
N GLY A 253 7.47 20.31 14.17
CA GLY A 253 6.58 20.47 13.02
C GLY A 253 5.56 19.33 12.96
N TRP A 254 5.05 19.03 11.76
CA TRP A 254 4.20 17.86 11.58
C TRP A 254 5.04 16.58 11.74
N PRO A 255 4.66 15.64 12.63
CA PRO A 255 5.36 14.36 12.75
C PRO A 255 5.05 13.50 11.51
N ASP A 256 5.98 13.53 10.55
CA ASP A 256 5.90 12.82 9.27
C ASP A 256 6.18 11.30 9.41
N VAL A 257 5.99 10.55 8.31
CA VAL A 257 6.17 9.09 8.30
C VAL A 257 7.62 8.72 8.60
N GLU A 258 8.59 9.53 8.16
CA GLU A 258 10.00 9.31 8.48
C GLU A 258 10.30 9.46 9.98
N ALA A 259 9.72 10.46 10.64
CA ALA A 259 9.95 10.70 12.05
C ALA A 259 9.25 9.66 12.93
N VAL A 260 7.99 9.32 12.63
CA VAL A 260 7.17 8.52 13.57
C VAL A 260 6.57 7.24 12.97
N GLY A 261 6.71 7.01 11.67
CA GLY A 261 6.06 5.92 10.96
C GLY A 261 4.63 6.26 10.54
N ALA A 262 4.10 5.51 9.57
CA ALA A 262 2.84 5.86 8.90
C ALA A 262 1.64 5.85 9.86
N GLN A 263 1.60 4.89 10.78
CA GLN A 263 0.53 4.77 11.76
C GLN A 263 0.52 5.97 12.71
N ALA A 264 1.66 6.33 13.30
CA ALA A 264 1.73 7.45 14.23
C ALA A 264 1.53 8.81 13.55
N SER A 265 1.98 8.97 12.29
CA SER A 265 1.69 10.20 11.52
C SER A 265 0.19 10.32 11.23
N HIS A 266 -0.48 9.21 10.91
CA HIS A 266 -1.94 9.19 10.78
C HIS A 266 -2.65 9.44 12.11
N ALA A 267 -2.15 8.89 13.22
CA ALA A 267 -2.66 9.14 14.57
C ALA A 267 -2.62 10.64 14.90
N MET A 268 -1.53 11.35 14.56
CA MET A 268 -1.46 12.80 14.69
C MET A 268 -2.57 13.51 13.91
N TRP A 269 -2.83 13.09 12.67
CA TRP A 269 -3.93 13.65 11.88
C TRP A 269 -5.28 13.43 12.58
N ILE A 270 -5.58 12.20 13.01
CA ILE A 270 -6.81 11.87 13.75
C ILE A 270 -6.98 12.76 14.99
N LEU A 271 -5.94 12.87 15.82
CA LEU A 271 -5.97 13.68 17.04
C LEU A 271 -6.25 15.15 16.73
N VAL A 272 -5.68 15.69 15.65
CA VAL A 272 -5.93 17.07 15.22
C VAL A 272 -7.37 17.28 14.73
N GLN A 273 -8.03 16.27 14.16
CA GLN A 273 -9.45 16.37 13.77
C GLN A 273 -10.39 16.55 14.98
N HIS A 274 -9.93 16.15 16.16
CA HIS A 274 -10.67 16.25 17.42
C HIS A 274 -10.18 17.38 18.32
N ALA A 275 -9.17 18.12 17.87
CA ALA A 275 -8.70 19.30 18.57
C ALA A 275 -9.71 20.45 18.45
N PRO A 276 -9.61 21.47 19.34
CA PRO A 276 -10.37 22.71 19.18
C PRO A 276 -10.19 23.31 17.78
N PRO A 277 -11.23 23.96 17.21
CA PRO A 277 -11.20 24.49 15.84
C PRO A 277 -9.95 25.34 15.53
N GLU A 278 -9.52 26.12 16.52
CA GLU A 278 -8.38 27.04 16.36
C GLU A 278 -7.07 26.29 16.16
N LEU A 279 -6.91 25.14 16.83
CA LEU A 279 -5.74 24.31 16.69
C LEU A 279 -5.77 23.53 15.37
N LEU A 280 -6.95 23.03 14.95
CA LEU A 280 -7.12 22.42 13.62
C LEU A 280 -6.68 23.41 12.53
N LYS A 281 -7.19 24.64 12.57
CA LYS A 281 -6.87 25.71 11.61
C LYS A 281 -5.38 26.05 11.58
N GLN A 282 -4.77 26.22 12.76
CA GLN A 282 -3.33 26.49 12.90
C GLN A 282 -2.47 25.34 12.37
N SER A 283 -2.97 24.10 12.36
CA SER A 283 -2.24 22.92 11.89
C SER A 283 -2.31 22.72 10.37
N LEU A 284 -3.25 23.36 9.67
CA LEU A 284 -3.45 23.18 8.23
C LEU A 284 -2.21 23.50 7.37
N PRO A 285 -1.42 24.57 7.63
CA PRO A 285 -0.19 24.81 6.87
C PRO A 285 0.82 23.66 6.97
N ALA A 286 0.99 23.09 8.17
CA ALA A 286 1.88 21.97 8.40
C ALA A 286 1.39 20.69 7.71
N MET A 287 0.07 20.41 7.77
CA MET A 287 -0.55 19.31 7.03
C MET A 287 -0.39 19.44 5.51
N LYS A 288 -0.58 20.64 4.96
CA LYS A 288 -0.39 20.91 3.52
C LYS A 288 1.06 20.65 3.10
N LYS A 289 2.03 21.10 3.91
CA LYS A 289 3.44 20.84 3.63
C LYS A 289 3.74 19.34 3.66
N ALA A 290 3.27 18.62 4.69
CA ALA A 290 3.43 17.17 4.77
C ALA A 290 2.81 16.45 3.56
N ALA A 291 1.66 16.91 3.06
CA ALA A 291 1.05 16.34 1.86
C ALA A 291 1.80 16.64 0.56
N GLN A 292 2.38 17.83 0.43
CA GLN A 292 3.28 18.16 -0.69
C GLN A 292 4.52 17.25 -0.71
N ASP A 293 4.99 16.84 0.47
CA ASP A 293 6.15 15.96 0.62
C ASP A 293 5.81 14.46 0.49
N GLY A 294 4.52 14.12 0.34
CA GLY A 294 4.05 12.73 0.26
C GLY A 294 3.94 12.01 1.62
N GLU A 295 4.06 12.75 2.72
CA GLU A 295 4.08 12.22 4.10
C GLU A 295 2.67 12.18 4.73
N LEU A 296 1.70 12.88 4.14
CA LEU A 296 0.29 12.82 4.53
C LEU A 296 -0.58 12.79 3.26
N PRO A 297 -1.58 11.91 3.13
CA PRO A 297 -2.43 11.92 1.94
C PRO A 297 -3.17 13.25 1.79
N TRP A 298 -3.23 13.79 0.56
CA TRP A 298 -4.01 14.99 0.28
C TRP A 298 -5.50 14.83 0.63
N SER A 299 -6.02 13.61 0.56
CA SER A 299 -7.37 13.28 1.01
C SER A 299 -7.58 13.58 2.49
N SER A 300 -6.62 13.25 3.37
CA SER A 300 -6.68 13.60 4.80
C SER A 300 -6.71 15.12 5.01
N VAL A 301 -5.89 15.87 4.26
CA VAL A 301 -5.85 17.34 4.33
C VAL A 301 -7.18 17.94 3.85
N ALA A 302 -7.77 17.40 2.79
CA ALA A 302 -9.06 17.84 2.26
C ALA A 302 -10.19 17.71 3.29
N LEU A 303 -10.24 16.61 4.04
CA LEU A 303 -11.21 16.43 5.13
C LEU A 303 -11.02 17.47 6.25
N SER A 304 -9.77 17.80 6.58
CA SER A 304 -9.44 18.83 7.58
C SER A 304 -9.81 20.23 7.13
N ILE A 305 -9.60 20.56 5.84
CA ILE A 305 -10.00 21.84 5.24
C ILE A 305 -11.51 22.03 5.29
N ASP A 306 -12.28 21.03 4.86
CA ASP A 306 -13.74 21.11 4.91
C ASP A 306 -14.27 21.31 6.35
N ARG A 307 -13.66 20.63 7.33
CA ARG A 307 -14.03 20.81 8.74
C ARG A 307 -13.75 22.22 9.24
N ASP A 308 -12.59 22.80 8.93
CA ASP A 308 -12.27 24.21 9.24
C ASP A 308 -13.27 25.16 8.58
N LEU A 309 -13.62 24.94 7.30
CA LEU A 309 -14.61 25.74 6.59
C LEU A 309 -15.98 25.66 7.24
N VAL A 310 -16.43 24.47 7.65
CA VAL A 310 -17.71 24.31 8.34
C VAL A 310 -17.72 25.00 9.71
N TYR A 311 -16.62 24.93 10.48
CA TYR A 311 -16.51 25.70 11.73
C TYR A 311 -16.60 27.21 11.51
N ASP A 312 -16.05 27.70 10.40
CA ASP A 312 -16.16 29.10 9.96
C ASP A 312 -17.54 29.46 9.35
N GLY A 313 -18.48 28.51 9.27
CA GLY A 313 -19.78 28.72 8.61
C GLY A 313 -19.70 28.90 7.09
N LYS A 314 -18.58 28.49 6.47
CA LYS A 314 -18.32 28.59 5.03
C LYS A 314 -18.72 27.30 4.31
N LYS A 315 -18.90 27.43 3.00
CA LYS A 315 -19.11 26.26 2.13
C LYS A 315 -17.85 25.40 2.08
N GLN A 316 -18.06 24.10 2.03
CA GLN A 316 -17.01 23.09 1.89
C GLN A 316 -16.43 23.08 0.48
N LEU A 317 -15.20 22.58 0.31
CA LEU A 317 -14.60 22.39 -1.01
C LEU A 317 -14.80 20.96 -1.52
N TYR A 318 -14.75 19.96 -0.63
CA TYR A 318 -14.76 18.54 -0.97
C TYR A 318 -15.99 17.78 -0.46
N GLY A 319 -16.90 18.46 0.23
CA GLY A 319 -18.20 17.90 0.66
C GLY A 319 -18.09 16.75 1.66
N SER A 320 -17.06 16.76 2.51
CA SER A 320 -16.77 15.63 3.41
C SER A 320 -17.52 15.63 4.73
N GLN A 321 -17.93 16.80 5.23
CA GLN A 321 -18.74 16.94 6.44
C GLN A 321 -20.21 16.76 6.09
N LEU A 322 -20.80 15.71 6.66
CA LEU A 322 -22.18 15.33 6.40
C LEU A 322 -23.11 15.87 7.48
N VAL A 323 -24.30 16.28 7.07
CA VAL A 323 -25.41 16.70 7.94
C VAL A 323 -26.64 15.87 7.58
N ARG A 324 -27.58 15.72 8.53
CA ARG A 324 -28.89 15.14 8.20
C ARG A 324 -29.71 16.20 7.46
N ASN A 325 -30.22 15.84 6.28
CA ASN A 325 -31.14 16.68 5.52
C ASN A 325 -32.57 16.58 6.07
N ASN A 326 -33.51 17.32 5.48
CA ASN A 326 -34.92 17.31 5.88
C ASN A 326 -35.61 15.94 5.75
N ALA A 327 -35.05 15.03 4.96
CA ALA A 327 -35.53 13.66 4.82
C ALA A 327 -34.85 12.69 5.81
N GLY A 328 -34.03 13.19 6.74
CA GLY A 328 -33.29 12.40 7.72
C GLY A 328 -32.04 11.70 7.17
N LYS A 329 -31.79 11.80 5.85
CA LYS A 329 -30.63 11.17 5.17
C LYS A 329 -29.37 12.02 5.35
N LEU A 330 -28.22 11.36 5.50
CA LEU A 330 -26.93 12.05 5.50
C LEU A 330 -26.61 12.57 4.09
N ALA A 331 -26.31 13.86 4.01
CA ALA A 331 -25.90 14.55 2.80
C ALA A 331 -24.78 15.55 3.15
N PRO A 332 -23.94 15.97 2.19
CA PRO A 332 -22.96 17.01 2.45
C PRO A 332 -23.67 18.29 2.90
N GLY A 333 -23.11 19.00 3.89
CA GLY A 333 -23.45 20.41 4.09
C GLY A 333 -23.08 21.25 2.86
N PRO A 334 -23.43 22.55 2.82
CA PRO A 334 -23.21 23.40 1.64
C PRO A 334 -21.80 23.28 1.04
N VAL A 335 -21.72 23.06 -0.27
CA VAL A 335 -20.47 22.88 -1.01
C VAL A 335 -20.29 24.03 -2.00
N GLU A 336 -19.07 24.50 -2.14
CA GLU A 336 -18.67 25.48 -3.15
C GLU A 336 -18.70 24.79 -4.53
N ASP A 337 -19.43 25.33 -5.50
CA ASP A 337 -19.54 24.77 -6.86
C ASP A 337 -19.69 23.23 -6.90
N GLU A 338 -20.92 22.76 -6.66
CA GLU A 338 -21.27 21.33 -6.67
C GLU A 338 -21.00 20.68 -8.04
N SER A 339 -21.07 21.43 -9.14
CA SER A 339 -20.88 20.90 -10.50
C SER A 339 -19.47 20.36 -10.75
N ARG A 340 -18.48 20.87 -10.00
CA ARG A 340 -17.06 20.49 -10.08
C ARG A 340 -16.56 19.74 -8.85
N LEU A 341 -17.46 19.29 -7.99
CA LEU A 341 -17.10 18.61 -6.74
C LEU A 341 -16.25 17.37 -6.97
N ASP A 342 -16.68 16.48 -7.86
CA ASP A 342 -15.96 15.23 -8.11
C ASP A 342 -14.60 15.45 -8.78
N GLU A 343 -14.44 16.50 -9.59
CA GLU A 343 -13.14 16.91 -10.11
C GLU A 343 -12.18 17.29 -8.98
N ARG A 344 -12.64 18.10 -8.02
CA ARG A 344 -11.84 18.49 -6.85
C ARG A 344 -11.52 17.29 -5.97
N ARG A 345 -12.49 16.42 -5.72
CA ARG A 345 -12.29 15.18 -4.93
C ARG A 345 -11.24 14.27 -5.58
N ALA A 346 -11.32 14.05 -6.89
CA ALA A 346 -10.34 13.25 -7.63
C ALA A 346 -8.92 13.84 -7.54
N SER A 347 -8.77 15.16 -7.59
CA SER A 347 -7.45 15.83 -7.51
C SER A 347 -6.68 15.59 -6.21
N VAL A 348 -7.38 15.22 -5.14
CA VAL A 348 -6.81 14.92 -3.81
C VAL A 348 -6.93 13.43 -3.43
N GLY A 349 -7.36 12.58 -4.36
CA GLY A 349 -7.49 11.14 -4.13
C GLY A 349 -8.71 10.72 -3.30
N LEU A 350 -9.77 11.53 -3.28
CA LEU A 350 -11.07 11.15 -2.71
C LEU A 350 -11.95 10.48 -3.78
N GLU A 351 -12.74 9.50 -3.36
CA GLU A 351 -13.77 8.85 -4.19
C GLU A 351 -14.86 9.86 -4.62
N PRO A 352 -15.60 9.66 -5.73
CA PRO A 352 -16.75 10.49 -6.08
C PRO A 352 -17.76 10.62 -4.94
N ILE A 353 -18.45 11.75 -4.83
CA ILE A 353 -19.33 12.04 -3.69
C ILE A 353 -20.48 11.02 -3.58
N ALA A 354 -21.00 10.54 -4.71
CA ALA A 354 -22.03 9.51 -4.72
C ALA A 354 -21.53 8.19 -4.09
N ASP A 355 -20.29 7.81 -4.35
CA ASP A 355 -19.67 6.60 -3.81
C ASP A 355 -19.44 6.73 -2.30
N TYR A 356 -18.97 7.91 -1.86
CA TYR A 356 -18.80 8.23 -0.45
C TYR A 356 -20.11 8.14 0.34
N LEU A 357 -21.21 8.68 -0.20
CA LEU A 357 -22.51 8.67 0.47
C LEU A 357 -23.10 7.26 0.61
N ARG A 358 -22.83 6.34 -0.33
CA ARG A 358 -23.28 4.94 -0.22
C ARG A 358 -22.77 4.23 1.04
N ARG A 359 -21.66 4.69 1.63
CA ARG A 359 -21.10 4.13 2.87
C ARG A 359 -21.98 4.41 4.10
N PHE A 360 -22.90 5.36 3.98
CA PHE A 360 -23.78 5.82 5.06
C PHE A 360 -25.25 5.52 4.80
N ASP A 361 -25.59 4.90 3.67
CA ASP A 361 -26.96 4.53 3.29
C ASP A 361 -27.49 3.30 4.05
N THR A 362 -26.62 2.58 4.77
CA THR A 362 -26.96 1.33 5.49
C THR A 362 -27.07 1.49 7.02
N GLN A 363 -27.26 2.71 7.54
CA GLN A 363 -27.47 2.95 8.98
C GLN A 363 -28.89 3.37 9.33
#